data_AF-A0A968JQB8-F1
#
_entry.id   AF-A0A968JQB8-F1
#
_cell.length_a   1.000
_cell.length_b   1.000
_cell.length_c   1.000
_cell.angle_alpha   90.00
_cell.angle_beta   90.00
_cell.angle_gamma   90.00
#
_symmetry.space_group_name_H-M   'P 1'
#
loop_
_entity.id
_entity.type
_entity.pdbx_description
1 polymer ?
#
loop_
_entity_poly.entity_id
_entity_poly.type
_entity_poly.pdbx_seq_one_letter_code
_entity_poly.pdbx_strand_id
1 'polypeptide(L)'
;MMCKKQSEKEVLQGFSSLYGKTFVFNVEKVSNLPNVQFPEDFIQDCYYTSANEDIQYEIAFSENGQQITIEPGTIYGEKIKESEKLLYYELDEGLFAGGRFLIRTNNGDLEAELTIYGSGV
;
A
#
# COMPACT_ATOMS: atom_id res chain seq x y z
N MET A 1 1.49 3.65 -40.00
CA MET A 1 1.77 2.92 -38.76
C MET A 1 2.20 3.96 -37.72
N MET A 2 1.26 4.48 -36.93
CA MET A 2 1.52 5.54 -35.95
C MET A 2 2.02 4.89 -34.65
N CYS A 3 3.28 5.17 -34.28
CA CYS A 3 3.77 4.91 -32.93
C CYS A 3 2.94 5.74 -31.95
N LYS A 4 2.15 5.06 -31.09
CA LYS A 4 1.56 5.70 -29.91
C LYS A 4 2.67 5.88 -28.89
N LYS A 5 3.00 7.14 -28.61
CA LYS A 5 3.86 7.55 -27.50
C LYS A 5 3.03 7.36 -26.22
N GLN A 6 3.27 6.29 -25.47
CA GLN A 6 2.74 6.17 -24.10
C GLN A 6 3.58 7.08 -23.20
N SER A 7 3.04 8.24 -22.85
CA SER A 7 3.54 9.05 -21.74
C SER A 7 2.48 10.07 -21.33
N GLU A 8 1.36 9.61 -20.80
CA GLU A 8 0.48 10.44 -19.98
C GLU A 8 0.48 9.80 -18.60
N LYS A 9 1.12 10.47 -17.63
CA LYS A 9 0.86 10.23 -16.22
C LYS A 9 -0.64 10.40 -16.04
N GLU A 10 -1.39 9.31 -15.86
CA GLU A 10 -2.79 9.39 -15.46
C GLU A 10 -2.82 10.21 -14.17
N VAL A 11 -3.43 11.40 -14.23
CA VAL A 11 -3.68 12.22 -13.05
C VAL A 11 -4.71 11.45 -12.22
N LEU A 12 -4.26 10.75 -11.19
CA LEU A 12 -5.12 10.02 -10.26
C LEU A 12 -5.94 11.06 -9.49
N GLN A 13 -7.15 11.38 -9.98
CA GLN A 13 -8.09 12.28 -9.29
C GLN A 13 -8.77 11.52 -8.14
N GLY A 14 -8.03 11.33 -7.05
CA GLY A 14 -8.50 10.65 -5.85
C GLY A 14 -8.54 9.14 -5.96
N PHE A 15 -9.02 8.49 -4.88
CA PHE A 15 -8.94 7.04 -4.71
C PHE A 15 -9.82 6.22 -5.66
N SER A 16 -10.88 6.81 -6.21
CA SER A 16 -11.76 6.12 -7.17
C SER A 16 -11.02 5.65 -8.43
N SER A 17 -9.90 6.30 -8.77
CA SER A 17 -9.03 5.90 -9.87
C SER A 17 -8.34 4.55 -9.65
N LEU A 18 -8.30 4.06 -8.40
CA LEU A 18 -7.70 2.78 -8.03
C LEU A 18 -8.65 1.60 -8.23
N TYR A 19 -9.96 1.83 -8.17
CA TYR A 19 -10.94 0.76 -8.02
C TYR A 19 -11.08 -0.08 -9.29
N GLY A 20 -11.13 -1.40 -9.12
CA GLY A 20 -11.22 -2.36 -10.23
C GLY A 20 -9.94 -2.48 -11.05
N LYS A 21 -8.82 -1.92 -10.57
CA LYS A 21 -7.52 -1.94 -11.24
C LYS A 21 -6.47 -2.63 -10.38
N THR A 22 -5.37 -2.97 -11.04
CA THR A 22 -4.18 -3.53 -10.42
C THR A 22 -3.01 -2.59 -10.64
N PHE A 23 -2.19 -2.37 -9.61
CA PHE A 23 -1.04 -1.47 -9.65
C PHE A 23 0.20 -2.16 -9.10
N VAL A 24 1.35 -1.84 -9.69
CA VAL A 24 2.65 -2.25 -9.17
C VAL A 24 3.22 -1.12 -8.33
N PHE A 25 3.45 -1.40 -7.05
CA PHE A 25 4.10 -0.51 -6.10
C PHE A 25 5.57 -0.90 -5.95
N ASN A 26 6.46 0.05 -6.18
CA ASN A 26 7.89 -0.10 -5.91
C ASN A 26 8.17 0.39 -4.50
N VAL A 27 8.87 -0.40 -3.69
CA VAL A 27 9.23 -0.02 -2.33
C VAL A 27 10.46 0.89 -2.38
N GLU A 28 10.27 2.18 -2.12
CA GLU A 28 11.38 3.14 -2.09
C GLU A 28 12.12 3.13 -0.75
N LYS A 29 11.40 2.80 0.32
CA LYS A 29 11.89 2.89 1.69
C LYS A 29 11.39 1.72 2.53
N VAL A 30 12.25 1.25 3.44
CA VAL A 30 11.94 0.22 4.43
C VAL A 30 12.21 0.77 5.82
N SER A 31 11.39 0.39 6.79
CA SER A 31 11.56 0.82 8.18
C SER A 31 12.37 -0.21 8.96
N ASN A 32 13.32 0.27 9.76
CA ASN A 32 14.05 -0.53 10.77
C ASN A 32 13.64 -0.14 12.21
N LEU A 33 12.40 0.32 12.39
CA LEU A 33 11.82 0.69 13.68
C LEU A 33 12.02 -0.38 14.79
N PRO A 34 11.97 0.03 16.08
CA PRO A 34 12.24 -0.86 17.20
C PRO A 34 11.15 -1.94 17.35
N ASN A 35 11.54 -2.99 18.08
CA ASN A 35 10.90 -4.31 18.21
C ASN A 35 9.38 -4.37 18.53
N VAL A 36 8.69 -3.27 18.85
CA VAL A 36 7.25 -3.28 19.15
C VAL A 36 6.57 -2.01 18.61
N GLN A 37 5.54 -2.20 17.78
CA GLN A 37 4.58 -1.18 17.36
C GLN A 37 3.17 -1.75 17.42
N PHE A 38 2.21 -0.89 17.76
CA PHE A 38 0.79 -1.20 17.69
C PHE A 38 0.21 -0.77 16.33
N PRO A 39 -0.88 -1.41 15.86
CA PRO A 39 -1.53 -1.09 14.60
C PRO A 39 -1.95 0.38 14.40
N GLU A 40 -2.11 1.13 15.49
CA GLU A 40 -2.47 2.54 15.47
C GLU A 40 -1.27 3.49 15.45
N ASP A 41 -0.06 2.98 15.65
CA ASP A 41 1.15 3.80 15.71
C ASP A 41 1.51 4.33 14.32
N PHE A 42 1.78 5.64 14.26
CA PHE A 42 2.32 6.28 13.07
C PHE A 42 3.85 6.11 13.03
N ILE A 43 4.35 5.63 11.90
CA ILE A 43 5.79 5.54 11.65
C ILE A 43 6.31 6.89 11.20
N GLN A 44 7.22 7.49 11.97
CA GLN A 44 7.85 8.73 11.54
C GLN A 44 8.85 8.48 10.41
N ASP A 45 8.92 9.42 9.46
CA ASP A 45 9.80 9.37 8.29
C ASP A 45 11.27 9.09 8.62
N CYS A 46 11.75 9.55 9.78
CA CYS A 46 13.14 9.37 10.22
C CYS A 46 13.53 7.92 10.51
N TYR A 47 12.55 7.01 10.62
CA TYR A 47 12.83 5.59 10.83
C TYR A 47 12.86 4.77 9.54
N TYR A 48 12.53 5.38 8.41
CA TYR A 48 12.68 4.77 7.10
C TYR A 48 14.09 4.99 6.58
N THR A 49 14.68 3.91 6.06
CA THR A 49 15.90 3.95 5.24
C THR A 49 15.52 3.61 3.80
N SER A 50 16.31 4.07 2.83
CA SER A 50 16.12 3.64 1.44
C SER A 50 16.19 2.13 1.32
N ALA A 51 15.30 1.55 0.50
CA ALA A 51 15.40 0.15 0.14
C ALA A 51 16.70 -0.07 -0.66
N ASN A 52 17.46 -1.10 -0.29
CA ASN A 52 18.69 -1.47 -1.00
C ASN A 52 18.43 -2.52 -2.11
N GLU A 53 17.19 -2.98 -2.23
CA GLU A 53 16.73 -4.01 -3.15
C GLU A 53 15.50 -3.51 -3.91
N ASP A 54 15.35 -3.95 -5.16
CA ASP A 54 14.17 -3.67 -5.97
C ASP A 54 13.00 -4.56 -5.52
N ILE A 55 12.30 -4.13 -4.48
CA ILE A 55 11.12 -4.84 -3.96
C ILE A 55 9.87 -4.27 -4.65
N GLN A 56 9.07 -5.17 -5.20
CA GLN A 56 7.82 -4.84 -5.88
C GLN A 56 6.65 -5.62 -5.31
N TYR A 57 5.52 -4.94 -5.14
CA TYR A 57 4.25 -5.57 -4.81
C TYR A 57 3.20 -5.24 -5.87
N GLU A 58 2.42 -6.23 -6.26
CA GLU A 58 1.23 -6.04 -7.10
C GLU A 58 -0.01 -5.97 -6.21
N ILE A 59 -0.77 -4.88 -6.32
CA ILE A 59 -1.98 -4.62 -5.52
C ILE A 59 -3.18 -4.54 -6.44
N ALA A 60 -4.11 -5.49 -6.27
CA ALA A 60 -5.40 -5.50 -6.96
C ALA A 60 -6.49 -4.91 -6.05
N PHE A 61 -7.28 -3.96 -6.57
CA PHE A 61 -8.41 -3.36 -5.86
C PHE A 61 -9.72 -3.91 -6.44
N SER A 62 -10.50 -4.63 -5.64
CA SER A 62 -11.78 -5.24 -6.04
C SER A 62 -12.95 -4.64 -5.26
N GLU A 63 -14.18 -5.03 -5.63
CA GLU A 63 -15.41 -4.62 -4.92
C GLU A 63 -15.52 -3.10 -4.70
N ASN A 64 -15.28 -2.32 -5.76
CA ASN A 64 -15.22 -0.85 -5.69
C ASN A 64 -14.22 -0.32 -4.65
N GLY A 65 -13.07 -0.99 -4.52
CA GLY A 65 -12.01 -0.65 -3.58
C GLY A 65 -12.30 -1.05 -2.14
N GLN A 66 -13.31 -1.88 -1.90
CA GLN A 66 -13.60 -2.41 -0.58
C GLN A 66 -12.61 -3.50 -0.16
N GLN A 67 -12.04 -4.22 -1.15
CA GLN A 67 -11.10 -5.31 -0.92
C GLN A 67 -9.81 -5.09 -1.71
N ILE A 68 -8.71 -5.62 -1.17
CA ILE A 68 -7.43 -5.69 -1.86
C ILE A 68 -6.80 -7.08 -1.78
N THR A 69 -5.98 -7.40 -2.79
CA THR A 69 -5.05 -8.52 -2.76
C THR A 69 -3.65 -8.01 -3.05
N ILE A 70 -2.67 -8.51 -2.31
CA ILE A 70 -1.25 -8.11 -2.38
C ILE A 70 -0.41 -9.33 -2.77
N GLU A 71 0.40 -9.18 -3.83
CA GLU A 71 1.39 -10.17 -4.29
C GLU A 71 2.81 -9.57 -4.25
N PRO A 72 3.87 -10.36 -4.06
CA PRO A 72 3.87 -11.82 -3.85
C PRO A 72 3.45 -12.21 -2.43
N GLY A 73 2.65 -13.27 -2.32
CA GLY A 73 2.26 -13.87 -1.03
C GLY A 73 0.76 -14.00 -0.80
N THR A 74 -0.05 -13.56 -1.77
CA THR A 74 -1.52 -13.64 -1.74
C THR A 74 -2.11 -13.21 -0.39
N ILE A 75 -1.79 -11.99 0.03
CA ILE A 75 -2.33 -11.39 1.26
C ILE A 75 -3.64 -10.68 0.89
N TYR A 76 -4.69 -10.87 1.70
CA TYR A 76 -5.97 -10.19 1.50
C TYR A 76 -6.18 -9.11 2.55
N GLY A 77 -6.83 -8.03 2.13
CA GLY A 77 -7.21 -6.96 3.03
C GLY A 77 -8.58 -6.38 2.76
N GLU A 78 -9.22 -5.88 3.82
CA GLU A 78 -10.51 -5.22 3.77
C GLU A 78 -10.41 -3.76 4.21
N LYS A 79 -11.11 -2.88 3.49
CA LYS A 79 -11.13 -1.46 3.81
C LYS A 79 -11.95 -1.21 5.06
N ILE A 80 -11.30 -0.79 6.14
CA ILE A 80 -11.97 -0.45 7.41
C ILE A 80 -12.20 1.05 7.58
N LYS A 81 -11.44 1.89 6.85
CA LYS A 81 -11.57 3.35 6.94
C LYS A 81 -11.21 4.04 5.63
N GLU A 82 -11.99 5.06 5.29
CA GLU A 82 -11.78 5.94 4.14
C GLU A 82 -12.01 7.39 4.54
N SER A 83 -11.18 8.28 4.00
CA SER A 83 -11.33 9.74 4.06
C SER A 83 -10.79 10.35 2.76
N GLU A 84 -10.92 11.67 2.60
CA GLU A 84 -10.37 12.37 1.43
C GLU A 84 -8.86 12.18 1.23
N LYS A 85 -8.11 11.82 2.28
CA LYS A 85 -6.64 11.74 2.26
C LYS A 85 -6.08 10.38 2.64
N LEU A 86 -6.93 9.41 2.99
CA LEU A 86 -6.48 8.12 3.50
C LEU A 86 -7.45 7.01 3.10
N LEU A 87 -6.92 5.93 2.54
CA LEU A 87 -7.50 4.60 2.59
C LEU A 87 -6.74 3.77 3.62
N TYR A 88 -7.49 3.03 4.44
CA TYR A 88 -6.95 2.08 5.41
C TYR A 88 -7.56 0.71 5.13
N TYR A 89 -6.69 -0.26 4.89
CA TYR A 89 -7.01 -1.67 4.80
C TYR A 89 -6.40 -2.43 5.99
N GLU A 90 -7.20 -3.27 6.63
CA GLU A 90 -6.73 -4.28 7.57
C GLU A 90 -6.32 -5.52 6.77
N LEU A 91 -5.21 -6.17 7.13
CA LEU A 91 -4.71 -7.37 6.44
C LEU A 91 -4.84 -8.57 7.37
N ASP A 92 -5.78 -9.45 7.08
CA ASP A 92 -6.19 -10.50 8.01
C ASP A 92 -5.90 -11.91 7.48
N GLU A 93 -5.87 -12.08 6.16
CA GLU A 93 -5.62 -13.37 5.51
C GLU A 93 -4.28 -13.37 4.77
N GLY A 94 -3.57 -14.49 4.83
CA GLY A 94 -2.22 -14.64 4.25
C GLY A 94 -1.08 -14.22 5.18
N LEU A 95 -1.39 -13.70 6.38
CA LEU A 95 -0.41 -13.28 7.39
C LEU A 95 -0.63 -14.01 8.73
N PHE A 96 0.47 -14.30 9.45
CA PHE A 96 0.40 -15.00 10.75
C PHE A 96 -0.08 -14.10 11.90
N ALA A 97 0.27 -12.81 11.87
CA ALA A 97 -0.08 -11.85 12.92
C ALA A 97 -0.84 -10.63 12.37
N GLY A 98 -1.33 -10.74 11.14
CA GLY A 98 -2.01 -9.66 10.43
C GLY A 98 -1.08 -8.53 9.97
N GLY A 99 -1.70 -7.45 9.52
CA GLY A 99 -1.02 -6.27 9.03
C GLY A 99 -1.98 -5.12 8.72
N ARG A 100 -1.44 -4.06 8.12
CA ARG A 100 -2.23 -2.98 7.54
C ARG A 100 -1.63 -2.54 6.21
N PHE A 101 -2.48 -2.03 5.35
CA PHE A 101 -2.08 -1.35 4.13
C PHE A 101 -2.77 0.02 4.05
N LEU A 102 -1.96 1.08 3.94
CA LEU A 102 -2.44 2.46 3.93
C LEU A 102 -2.11 3.09 2.59
N ILE A 103 -3.03 3.90 2.06
CA ILE A 103 -2.78 4.77 0.90
C ILE A 103 -3.13 6.19 1.28
N ARG A 104 -2.18 7.11 1.11
CA ARG A 104 -2.31 8.52 1.45
C ARG A 104 -2.17 9.37 0.20
N THR A 105 -2.89 10.49 0.16
CA THR A 105 -2.64 11.54 -0.83
C THR A 105 -1.77 12.63 -0.22
N ASN A 106 -0.62 12.92 -0.83
CA ASN A 106 0.30 13.96 -0.39
C ASN A 106 0.62 14.88 -1.56
N ASN A 107 0.15 16.14 -1.50
CA ASN A 107 0.35 17.14 -2.56
C ASN A 107 -0.03 16.71 -3.99
N GLY A 108 -0.98 15.78 -4.13
CA GLY A 108 -1.44 15.26 -5.42
C GLY A 108 -0.75 13.96 -5.84
N ASP A 109 0.25 13.50 -5.10
CA ASP A 109 0.87 12.18 -5.27
C ASP A 109 0.19 11.15 -4.35
N LEU A 110 0.27 9.88 -4.74
CA LEU A 110 -0.15 8.75 -3.90
C LEU A 110 1.06 8.09 -3.26
N GLU A 111 0.99 7.92 -1.95
CA GLU A 111 1.97 7.18 -1.16
C GLU A 111 1.28 5.98 -0.51
N ALA A 112 1.92 4.82 -0.51
CA ALA A 112 1.40 3.63 0.14
C ALA A 112 2.37 3.09 1.19
N GLU A 113 1.82 2.54 2.27
CA GLU A 113 2.56 1.94 3.38
C GLU A 113 1.99 0.55 3.67
N LEU A 114 2.82 -0.48 3.50
CA LEU A 114 2.53 -1.85 3.91
C LEU A 114 3.23 -2.11 5.25
N THR A 115 2.48 -2.59 6.24
CA THR A 115 3.03 -3.02 7.53
C THR A 115 2.55 -4.42 7.83
N ILE A 116 3.48 -5.35 8.05
CA ILE A 116 3.20 -6.72 8.48
C ILE A 116 3.61 -6.83 9.94
N TYR A 117 2.71 -7.30 10.81
CA TYR A 117 3.02 -7.46 12.22
C TYR A 117 3.75 -8.78 12.48
N GLY A 118 4.60 -8.80 13.50
CA GLY A 118 5.24 -10.01 13.99
C GLY A 118 4.39 -10.67 15.08
N SER A 119 4.30 -12.01 15.08
CA SER A 119 3.85 -12.76 16.25
C SER A 119 4.99 -12.74 17.27
N GLY A 120 4.91 -11.92 18.32
CA GLY A 120 5.97 -11.79 19.33
C GLY A 120 6.15 -13.04 20.21
N VAL A 121 6.55 -14.18 19.62
CA VAL A 121 6.90 -15.45 20.29
C VAL A 121 8.39 -15.56 20.55
#